data_AF-A0A444WAM1-F1
#
_entry.id   AF-A0A444WAM1-F1
#
_cell.length_a   1.000
_cell.length_b   1.000
_cell.length_c   1.000
_cell.angle_alpha   90.00
_cell.angle_beta   90.00
_cell.angle_gamma   90.00
#
_symmetry.space_group_name_H-M   'P 1'
#
loop_
_entity.id
_entity.type
_entity.pdbx_description
1 polymer ?
#
loop_
_entity_poly.entity_id
_entity_poly.type
_entity_poly.pdbx_seq_one_letter_code
_entity_poly.pdbx_strand_id
1 'polypeptide(L)'
;MQASTGIIAIDFSIAELYKTGYMHNHVRMYTAAVCNMAGYYYYAPAQWMYYHLLDGDVASNYYSWQWVYGLRNRKKYIANQENINRFCGTSQKDTFLDYSYQELEKVNSIKALSESSNVSFTTLLPENQDLNISDSPILIYNSYNLDPTWHSDKEVNRILLLEPSHFKKYPVSEKVLNFILQLSGNIKNIQVYVGEYNDLKEKYNNTFITKEHPLFNYKDAVTEQREWLADDVTESFGSYSKYLKTVKKLYHGYFA
;
A
#
# COMPACT_ATOMS: atom_id res chain seq x y z
N MET A 1 10.03 -6.70 -15.98
CA MET A 1 10.79 -5.43 -16.16
C MET A 1 12.19 -5.63 -15.60
N GLN A 2 13.21 -5.00 -16.20
CA GLN A 2 14.63 -5.39 -16.02
C GLN A 2 15.46 -4.47 -15.12
N ALA A 3 14.84 -3.51 -14.40
CA ALA A 3 15.56 -2.54 -13.57
C ALA A 3 16.70 -1.84 -14.34
N SER A 4 16.36 -1.25 -15.48
CA SER A 4 17.30 -0.77 -16.51
C SER A 4 17.05 0.69 -16.87
N THR A 5 16.75 1.52 -15.87
CA THR A 5 16.54 2.95 -16.06
C THR A 5 17.83 3.67 -16.46
N GLY A 6 19.00 3.14 -16.09
CA GLY A 6 20.28 3.80 -16.25
C GLY A 6 20.66 4.69 -15.05
N ILE A 7 19.82 4.71 -14.00
CA ILE A 7 20.09 5.40 -12.73
C ILE A 7 20.36 4.34 -11.67
N ILE A 8 21.62 4.21 -11.25
CA ILE A 8 22.13 3.12 -10.40
C ILE A 8 21.27 2.94 -9.13
N ALA A 9 20.94 4.04 -8.44
CA ALA A 9 20.16 3.99 -7.21
C ALA A 9 18.71 3.51 -7.43
N ILE A 10 18.10 3.89 -8.56
CA ILE A 10 16.73 3.47 -8.91
C ILE A 10 16.75 2.01 -9.34
N ASP A 11 17.68 1.61 -10.21
CA ASP A 11 17.82 0.24 -10.71
C ASP A 11 18.08 -0.75 -9.58
N PHE A 12 19.00 -0.39 -8.66
CA PHE A 12 19.24 -1.17 -7.45
C PHE A 12 17.96 -1.31 -6.60
N SER A 13 17.21 -0.22 -6.41
CA SER A 13 16.00 -0.25 -5.58
C SER A 13 14.85 -1.01 -6.25
N ILE A 14 14.75 -1.02 -7.58
CA ILE A 14 13.79 -1.85 -8.32
C ILE A 14 14.14 -3.34 -8.13
N ALA A 15 15.42 -3.69 -8.23
CA ALA A 15 15.88 -5.05 -7.99
C ALA A 15 15.60 -5.49 -6.54
N GLU A 16 15.87 -4.63 -5.56
CA GLU A 16 15.58 -4.89 -4.15
C GLU A 16 14.07 -4.97 -3.88
N LEU A 17 13.22 -4.16 -4.54
CA LEU A 17 11.77 -4.31 -4.47
C LEU A 17 11.32 -5.70 -4.92
N TYR A 18 11.85 -6.20 -6.04
CA TYR A 18 11.51 -7.55 -6.50
C TYR A 18 12.02 -8.63 -5.54
N LYS A 19 13.20 -8.43 -4.96
CA LYS A 19 13.82 -9.39 -4.03
C LYS A 19 13.17 -9.41 -2.65
N THR A 20 12.83 -8.26 -2.10
CA THR A 20 12.44 -8.10 -0.69
C THR A 20 10.97 -7.71 -0.51
N GLY A 21 10.36 -7.12 -1.54
CA GLY A 21 9.05 -6.49 -1.44
C GLY A 21 9.06 -5.14 -0.72
N TYR A 22 10.22 -4.51 -0.58
CA TYR A 22 10.38 -3.19 0.01
C TYR A 22 11.14 -2.24 -0.91
N MET A 23 10.74 -0.96 -0.90
CA MET A 23 11.49 0.14 -1.51
C MET A 23 11.46 1.34 -0.57
N HIS A 24 12.59 2.01 -0.35
CA HIS A 24 12.62 3.19 0.51
C HIS A 24 11.82 4.37 -0.11
N ASN A 25 11.15 5.17 0.74
CA ASN A 25 10.23 6.23 0.28
C ASN A 25 10.87 7.23 -0.70
N HIS A 26 12.11 7.69 -0.46
CA HIS A 26 12.80 8.58 -1.40
C HIS A 26 12.90 7.97 -2.80
N VAL A 27 13.25 6.68 -2.92
CA VAL A 27 13.42 6.04 -4.22
C VAL A 27 12.07 5.70 -4.86
N ARG A 28 11.00 5.49 -4.07
CA ARG A 28 9.62 5.44 -4.61
C ARG A 28 9.29 6.76 -5.32
N MET A 29 9.59 7.90 -4.70
CA MET A 29 9.37 9.23 -5.28
C MET A 29 10.24 9.47 -6.52
N TYR A 30 11.53 9.09 -6.49
CA TYR A 30 12.42 9.21 -7.65
C TYR A 30 11.97 8.35 -8.82
N THR A 31 11.57 7.10 -8.56
CA THR A 31 11.03 6.20 -9.58
C THR A 31 9.78 6.81 -10.21
N ALA A 32 8.86 7.34 -9.40
CA ALA A 32 7.67 8.02 -9.90
C ALA A 32 7.98 9.28 -10.71
N ALA A 33 8.99 10.07 -10.30
CA ALA A 33 9.42 11.26 -11.03
C ALA A 33 9.97 10.89 -12.41
N VAL A 34 10.79 9.85 -12.50
CA VAL A 34 11.34 9.32 -13.75
C VAL A 34 10.23 8.82 -14.67
N CYS A 35 9.24 8.07 -14.16
CA CYS A 35 8.08 7.65 -14.96
C CYS A 35 7.27 8.84 -15.50
N ASN A 36 7.08 9.88 -14.71
CA ASN A 36 6.38 11.10 -15.13
C ASN A 36 7.16 11.83 -16.24
N MET A 37 8.48 11.97 -16.09
CA MET A 37 9.35 12.58 -17.11
C MET A 37 9.42 11.77 -18.40
N ALA A 38 9.23 10.44 -18.32
CA ALA A 38 9.11 9.57 -19.49
C ALA A 38 7.71 9.63 -20.16
N GLY A 39 6.75 10.35 -19.57
CA GLY A 39 5.42 10.59 -20.15
C GLY A 39 4.38 9.50 -19.83
N TYR A 40 4.67 8.58 -18.91
CA TYR A 40 3.71 7.54 -18.52
C TYR A 40 2.69 8.06 -17.53
N TYR A 41 1.41 7.74 -17.75
CA TYR A 41 0.35 8.03 -16.78
C TYR A 41 0.56 7.25 -15.48
N TYR A 42 0.33 7.88 -14.32
CA TYR A 42 0.73 7.35 -13.00
C TYR A 42 0.08 6.02 -12.62
N TYR A 43 -1.10 5.69 -13.18
CA TYR A 43 -1.91 4.57 -12.68
C TYR A 43 -1.21 3.22 -12.84
N ALA A 44 -0.68 2.93 -14.04
CA ALA A 44 0.02 1.68 -14.32
C ALA A 44 1.30 1.49 -13.47
N PRO A 45 2.23 2.46 -13.39
CA PRO A 45 3.41 2.30 -12.55
C PRO A 45 3.09 2.35 -11.04
N ALA A 46 2.02 3.04 -10.62
CA ALA A 46 1.53 2.95 -9.24
C ALA A 46 1.01 1.55 -8.90
N GLN A 47 0.24 0.92 -9.81
CA GLN A 47 -0.22 -0.46 -9.65
C GLN A 47 0.96 -1.44 -9.63
N TRP A 48 1.97 -1.25 -10.47
CA TRP A 48 3.19 -2.05 -10.45
C TRP A 48 3.89 -1.98 -9.09
N MET A 49 4.09 -0.78 -8.56
CA MET A 49 4.75 -0.62 -7.27
C MET A 49 3.92 -1.28 -6.16
N TYR A 50 2.61 -1.03 -6.12
CA TYR A 50 1.68 -1.67 -5.17
C TYR A 50 1.74 -3.20 -5.23
N TYR A 51 1.78 -3.78 -6.43
CA TYR A 51 1.81 -5.23 -6.64
C TYR A 51 2.99 -5.92 -5.92
N HIS A 52 4.11 -5.22 -5.76
CA HIS A 52 5.33 -5.78 -5.17
C HIS A 52 5.58 -5.37 -3.71
N LEU A 53 4.86 -4.39 -3.16
CA LEU A 53 5.12 -3.87 -1.82
C LEU A 53 4.45 -4.70 -0.73
N LEU A 54 5.24 -5.19 0.23
CA LEU A 54 4.72 -5.83 1.45
C LEU A 54 3.93 -4.84 2.31
N ASP A 55 4.35 -3.57 2.30
CA ASP A 55 3.69 -2.44 2.99
C ASP A 55 2.71 -1.68 2.08
N GLY A 56 2.29 -2.30 0.97
CA GLY A 56 1.46 -1.66 -0.04
C GLY A 56 0.07 -1.32 0.50
N ASP A 57 -0.24 -0.03 0.56
CA ASP A 57 -1.59 0.49 0.83
C ASP A 57 -2.10 1.29 -0.38
N VAL A 58 -3.33 1.03 -0.79
CA VAL A 58 -3.94 1.67 -1.97
C VAL A 58 -4.01 3.19 -1.81
N ALA A 59 -4.40 3.69 -0.62
CA ALA A 59 -4.57 5.12 -0.44
C ALA A 59 -3.23 5.86 -0.53
N SER A 60 -2.27 5.47 0.29
CA SER A 60 -0.96 6.11 0.40
C SER A 60 -0.11 5.94 -0.86
N ASN A 61 -0.10 4.75 -1.49
CA ASN A 61 0.67 4.53 -2.72
C ASN A 61 0.14 5.40 -3.85
N TYR A 62 -1.13 5.24 -4.25
CA TYR A 62 -1.68 5.97 -5.39
C TYR A 62 -1.69 7.49 -5.15
N TYR A 63 -1.94 7.94 -3.91
CA TYR A 63 -1.86 9.36 -3.57
C TYR A 63 -0.43 9.92 -3.71
N SER A 64 0.59 9.18 -3.29
CA SER A 64 1.99 9.58 -3.43
C SER A 64 2.40 9.73 -4.90
N TRP A 65 1.95 8.81 -5.75
CA TRP A 65 2.14 8.91 -7.21
C TRP A 65 1.46 10.17 -7.78
N GLN A 66 0.20 10.43 -7.42
CA GLN A 66 -0.50 11.65 -7.86
C GLN A 66 0.18 12.93 -7.38
N TRP A 67 0.75 12.94 -6.18
CA TRP A 67 1.51 14.05 -5.63
C TRP A 67 2.79 14.32 -6.44
N VAL A 68 3.58 13.27 -6.74
CA VAL A 68 4.79 13.39 -7.56
C VAL A 68 4.46 13.93 -8.96
N TYR A 69 3.32 13.53 -9.49
CA TYR A 69 2.83 13.97 -10.80
C TYR A 69 2.28 15.40 -10.82
N GLY A 70 2.13 16.04 -9.67
CA GLY A 70 1.64 17.41 -9.56
C GLY A 70 0.12 17.56 -9.65
N LEU A 71 -0.65 16.47 -9.61
CA LEU A 71 -2.11 16.47 -9.82
C LEU A 71 -2.90 17.13 -8.67
N ARG A 72 -2.25 17.39 -7.55
CA ARG A 72 -2.85 18.02 -6.35
C ARG A 72 -2.29 19.41 -6.05
N ASN A 73 -1.01 19.65 -6.35
CA ASN A 73 -0.27 20.86 -5.96
C ASN A 73 0.21 21.70 -7.17
N ARG A 74 -0.17 21.32 -8.41
CA ARG A 74 0.19 21.99 -9.68
C ARG A 74 1.70 22.05 -9.98
N LYS A 75 2.55 21.38 -9.19
CA LYS A 75 4.00 21.32 -9.40
C LYS A 75 4.47 19.88 -9.41
N LYS A 76 5.07 19.46 -10.51
CA LYS A 76 5.69 18.13 -10.64
C LYS A 76 6.90 18.05 -9.71
N TYR A 77 7.06 16.92 -9.05
CA TYR A 77 8.29 16.60 -8.33
C TYR A 77 9.34 16.08 -9.32
N ILE A 78 10.54 16.66 -9.28
CA ILE A 78 11.70 16.28 -10.08
C ILE A 78 12.85 16.01 -9.10
N ALA A 79 13.67 15.01 -9.39
CA ALA A 79 14.93 14.77 -8.70
C ALA A 79 16.06 14.73 -9.74
N ASN A 80 17.05 15.62 -9.58
CA ASN A 80 18.26 15.58 -10.40
C ASN A 80 19.27 14.57 -9.84
N GLN A 81 20.32 14.28 -10.62
CA GLN A 81 21.34 13.30 -10.27
C GLN A 81 22.05 13.62 -8.94
N GLU A 82 22.30 14.90 -8.65
CA GLU A 82 22.90 15.35 -7.39
C GLU A 82 22.02 15.00 -6.18
N ASN A 83 20.71 15.22 -6.28
CA ASN A 83 19.76 14.89 -5.21
C ASN A 83 19.76 13.38 -4.94
N ILE A 84 19.70 12.57 -6.00
CA ILE A 84 19.74 11.10 -5.89
C ILE A 84 21.06 10.66 -5.26
N ASN A 85 22.19 11.20 -5.72
CA ASN A 85 23.51 10.92 -5.16
C ASN A 85 23.58 11.19 -3.65
N ARG A 86 23.09 12.36 -3.23
CA ARG A 86 23.09 12.78 -1.82
C ARG A 86 22.27 11.84 -0.94
N PHE A 87 21.07 11.45 -1.36
CA PHE A 87 20.14 10.69 -0.53
C PHE A 87 20.23 9.17 -0.69
N CYS A 88 20.93 8.69 -1.72
CA CYS A 88 21.17 7.27 -1.96
C CYS A 88 22.64 6.86 -1.76
N GLY A 89 23.53 7.80 -1.42
CA GLY A 89 24.95 7.50 -1.20
C GLY A 89 25.69 7.11 -2.49
N THR A 90 25.26 7.61 -3.65
CA THR A 90 25.91 7.36 -4.95
C THR A 90 26.69 8.59 -5.43
N SER A 91 27.49 8.43 -6.48
CA SER A 91 28.27 9.52 -7.11
C SER A 91 28.20 9.48 -8.63
N GLN A 92 27.10 8.94 -9.16
CA GLN A 92 26.89 8.75 -10.60
C GLN A 92 26.78 10.09 -11.33
N LYS A 93 27.31 10.15 -12.56
CA LYS A 93 27.28 11.30 -13.47
C LYS A 93 26.88 10.85 -14.87
N ASP A 94 26.74 11.81 -15.79
CA ASP A 94 26.49 11.59 -17.23
C ASP A 94 25.17 10.84 -17.49
N THR A 95 24.15 11.11 -16.67
CA THR A 95 22.81 10.53 -16.82
C THR A 95 21.84 11.55 -17.42
N PHE A 96 20.66 11.09 -17.86
CA PHE A 96 19.60 11.99 -18.31
C PHE A 96 19.01 12.86 -17.17
N LEU A 97 19.42 12.64 -15.91
CA LEU A 97 19.06 13.47 -14.75
C LEU A 97 20.21 14.39 -14.29
N ASP A 98 21.38 14.33 -14.93
CA ASP A 98 22.58 15.09 -14.55
C ASP A 98 22.55 16.52 -15.12
N TYR A 99 21.48 17.24 -14.77
CA TYR A 99 21.20 18.61 -15.19
C TYR A 99 20.67 19.43 -14.01
N SER A 100 20.66 20.75 -14.15
CA SER A 100 20.01 21.62 -13.17
C SER A 100 18.49 21.43 -13.17
N TYR A 101 17.83 21.77 -12.06
CA TYR A 101 16.37 21.71 -11.97
C TYR A 101 15.68 22.56 -13.05
N GLN A 102 16.23 23.73 -13.40
CA GLN A 102 15.66 24.61 -14.43
C GLN A 102 15.70 24.00 -15.84
N GLU A 103 16.71 23.17 -16.12
CA GLU A 103 16.82 22.43 -17.37
C GLU A 103 15.86 21.25 -17.38
N LEU A 104 15.80 20.47 -16.28
CA LEU A 104 14.90 19.32 -16.16
C LEU A 104 13.41 19.70 -16.20
N GLU A 105 13.04 20.89 -15.71
CA GLU A 105 11.66 21.40 -15.81
C GLU A 105 11.22 21.60 -17.27
N LYS A 106 12.15 21.75 -18.22
CA LYS A 106 11.88 21.90 -19.66
C LYS A 106 11.87 20.57 -20.40
N VAL A 107 12.26 19.47 -19.76
CA VAL A 107 12.28 18.14 -20.36
C VAL A 107 10.87 17.58 -20.40
N ASN A 108 10.35 17.36 -21.61
CA ASN A 108 9.01 16.81 -21.82
C ASN A 108 9.00 15.30 -22.12
N SER A 109 10.15 14.71 -22.42
CA SER A 109 10.30 13.26 -22.62
C SER A 109 11.75 12.80 -22.44
N ILE A 110 11.91 11.59 -21.92
CA ILE A 110 13.21 10.91 -21.81
C ILE A 110 13.26 9.79 -22.85
N LYS A 111 14.04 9.99 -23.94
CA LYS A 111 14.20 8.98 -25.00
C LYS A 111 14.74 7.65 -24.48
N ALA A 112 15.60 7.66 -23.46
CA ALA A 112 16.16 6.44 -22.88
C ALA A 112 15.08 5.52 -22.26
N LEU A 113 13.89 6.05 -21.99
CA LEU A 113 12.77 5.33 -21.38
C LEU A 113 11.54 5.35 -22.28
N SER A 114 11.72 5.35 -23.61
CA SER A 114 10.61 5.32 -24.56
C SER A 114 10.01 3.93 -24.76
N GLU A 115 10.75 2.88 -24.41
CA GLU A 115 10.26 1.50 -24.52
C GLU A 115 9.24 1.20 -23.43
N SER A 116 8.10 0.61 -23.85
CA SER A 116 7.03 0.22 -22.94
C SER A 116 6.49 -1.15 -23.28
N SER A 117 6.02 -1.86 -22.26
CA SER A 117 5.28 -3.11 -22.41
C SER A 117 4.00 -3.03 -21.60
N ASN A 118 2.95 -3.67 -22.09
CA ASN A 118 1.74 -3.85 -21.30
C ASN A 118 1.98 -4.99 -20.31
N VAL A 119 1.74 -4.71 -19.04
CA VAL A 119 1.82 -5.71 -17.97
C VAL A 119 0.44 -5.89 -17.40
N SER A 120 0.01 -7.14 -17.26
CA SER A 120 -1.19 -7.50 -16.51
C SER A 120 -0.76 -8.12 -15.17
N PHE A 121 -1.33 -7.63 -14.09
CA PHE A 121 -1.08 -8.12 -12.74
C PHE A 121 -2.25 -8.98 -12.29
N THR A 122 -1.97 -10.15 -11.74
CA THR A 122 -2.97 -11.06 -11.21
C THR A 122 -2.49 -11.62 -9.89
N THR A 123 -3.41 -11.76 -8.94
CA THR A 123 -3.19 -12.43 -7.66
C THR A 123 -3.60 -13.89 -7.80
N LEU A 124 -2.71 -14.81 -7.45
CA LEU A 124 -3.03 -16.24 -7.36
C LEU A 124 -3.55 -16.52 -5.95
N LEU A 125 -4.88 -16.55 -5.79
CA LEU A 125 -5.51 -16.86 -4.51
C LEU A 125 -5.37 -18.35 -4.17
N PRO A 126 -5.24 -18.73 -2.89
CA PRO A 126 -5.20 -20.13 -2.50
C PRO A 126 -6.54 -20.81 -2.78
N GLU A 127 -6.53 -22.14 -2.77
CA GLU A 127 -7.77 -22.92 -2.84
C GLU A 127 -8.62 -22.65 -1.59
N ASN A 128 -9.94 -22.60 -1.77
CA ASN A 128 -10.85 -22.42 -0.65
C ASN A 128 -10.89 -23.70 0.19
N GLN A 129 -10.92 -23.55 1.51
CA GLN A 129 -10.96 -24.66 2.46
C GLN A 129 -12.27 -24.67 3.23
N ASP A 130 -12.69 -25.84 3.68
CA ASP A 130 -13.84 -25.95 4.56
C ASP A 130 -13.55 -25.29 5.91
N LEU A 131 -14.47 -24.42 6.33
CA LEU A 131 -14.36 -23.72 7.59
C LEU A 131 -15.00 -24.53 8.72
N ASN A 132 -14.29 -24.64 9.84
CA ASN A 132 -14.83 -25.13 11.10
C ASN A 132 -15.39 -23.96 11.90
N ILE A 133 -16.71 -23.77 11.85
CA ILE A 133 -17.41 -22.63 12.45
C ILE A 133 -18.32 -23.13 13.58
N SER A 134 -18.13 -22.56 14.78
CA SER A 134 -19.04 -22.75 15.92
C SER A 134 -20.19 -21.73 15.90
N ASP A 135 -21.12 -21.79 16.84
CA ASP A 135 -22.21 -20.81 16.99
C ASP A 135 -21.73 -19.41 17.47
N SER A 136 -20.45 -19.27 17.87
CA SER A 136 -19.88 -17.97 18.27
C SER A 136 -19.85 -16.94 17.12
N PRO A 137 -19.75 -15.63 17.41
CA PRO A 137 -19.55 -14.63 16.36
C PRO A 137 -18.35 -14.90 15.45
N ILE A 138 -18.44 -14.42 14.21
CA ILE A 138 -17.37 -14.47 13.20
C ILE A 138 -16.71 -13.10 13.10
N LEU A 139 -15.40 -13.05 13.36
CA LEU A 139 -14.57 -11.86 13.13
C LEU A 139 -13.95 -11.95 11.75
N ILE A 140 -14.20 -10.92 10.95
CA ILE A 140 -13.64 -10.79 9.60
C ILE A 140 -12.36 -9.97 9.66
N TYR A 141 -11.26 -10.63 9.32
CA TYR A 141 -9.95 -10.06 9.08
C TYR A 141 -9.76 -9.86 7.57
N ASN A 142 -9.05 -8.81 7.19
CA ASN A 142 -8.62 -8.57 5.82
C ASN A 142 -7.13 -8.20 5.83
N SER A 143 -6.53 -8.02 4.65
CA SER A 143 -5.09 -7.73 4.53
C SER A 143 -4.63 -6.43 5.20
N TYR A 144 -5.56 -5.51 5.53
CA TYR A 144 -5.28 -4.23 6.18
C TYR A 144 -5.49 -4.26 7.69
N ASN A 145 -6.10 -5.32 8.21
CA ASN A 145 -6.35 -5.50 9.64
C ASN A 145 -6.02 -6.94 10.06
N LEU A 146 -4.75 -7.16 10.39
CA LEU A 146 -4.21 -8.42 10.92
C LEU A 146 -3.71 -8.22 12.35
N ASP A 147 -4.57 -7.71 13.22
CA ASP A 147 -4.26 -7.43 14.62
C ASP A 147 -4.42 -8.70 15.49
N PRO A 148 -3.33 -9.28 16.03
CA PRO A 148 -3.39 -10.49 16.85
C PRO A 148 -4.05 -10.28 18.22
N THR A 149 -4.23 -9.04 18.65
CA THR A 149 -4.82 -8.71 19.95
C THR A 149 -6.34 -8.54 19.89
N TRP A 150 -6.92 -8.37 18.70
CA TRP A 150 -8.34 -8.11 18.50
C TRP A 150 -9.22 -9.27 18.99
N HIS A 151 -9.96 -9.02 20.07
CA HIS A 151 -10.75 -10.03 20.82
C HIS A 151 -9.95 -11.31 21.13
N SER A 152 -8.65 -11.18 21.43
CA SER A 152 -7.75 -12.31 21.69
C SER A 152 -8.14 -13.15 22.92
N ASP A 153 -8.88 -12.56 23.86
CA ASP A 153 -9.41 -13.15 25.08
C ASP A 153 -10.75 -13.89 24.89
N LYS A 154 -11.38 -13.78 23.71
CA LYS A 154 -12.70 -14.36 23.43
C LYS A 154 -12.62 -15.61 22.55
N GLU A 155 -13.54 -16.54 22.81
CA GLU A 155 -13.77 -17.73 21.99
C GLU A 155 -14.73 -17.40 20.83
N VAL A 156 -14.12 -17.01 19.71
CA VAL A 156 -14.81 -16.55 18.49
C VAL A 156 -14.22 -17.20 17.25
N ASN A 157 -15.00 -17.25 16.17
CA ASN A 157 -14.52 -17.70 14.87
C ASN A 157 -13.73 -16.56 14.22
N ARG A 158 -12.51 -16.82 13.73
CA ARG A 158 -11.66 -15.81 13.07
C ARG A 158 -11.40 -16.21 11.63
N ILE A 159 -11.77 -15.34 10.70
CA ILE A 159 -11.64 -15.61 9.27
C ILE A 159 -10.83 -14.49 8.63
N LEU A 160 -9.69 -14.84 8.03
CA LEU A 160 -9.07 -14.01 7.01
C LEU A 160 -9.85 -14.18 5.71
N LEU A 161 -10.60 -13.14 5.35
CA LEU A 161 -11.39 -13.09 4.14
C LEU A 161 -10.54 -12.56 2.97
N LEU A 162 -10.39 -13.38 1.93
CA LEU A 162 -9.71 -13.03 0.69
C LEU A 162 -10.72 -12.91 -0.45
N GLU A 163 -11.19 -11.69 -0.71
CA GLU A 163 -12.24 -11.43 -1.71
C GLU A 163 -11.67 -11.35 -3.14
N PRO A 164 -12.07 -12.23 -4.07
CA PRO A 164 -11.61 -12.18 -5.46
C PRO A 164 -11.85 -10.81 -6.13
N SER A 165 -12.99 -10.16 -5.85
CA SER A 165 -13.31 -8.83 -6.36
C SER A 165 -12.28 -7.76 -5.95
N HIS A 166 -11.80 -7.81 -4.70
CA HIS A 166 -10.76 -6.92 -4.20
C HIS A 166 -9.43 -7.16 -4.92
N PHE A 167 -8.96 -8.41 -4.97
CA PHE A 167 -7.67 -8.76 -5.57
C PHE A 167 -7.67 -8.66 -7.11
N LYS A 168 -8.84 -8.63 -7.75
CA LYS A 168 -8.97 -8.26 -9.17
C LYS A 168 -8.74 -6.76 -9.39
N LYS A 169 -9.22 -5.91 -8.48
CA LYS A 169 -9.08 -4.46 -8.56
C LYS A 169 -7.69 -3.98 -8.12
N TYR A 170 -7.17 -4.58 -7.05
CA TYR A 170 -5.88 -4.25 -6.45
C TYR A 170 -5.04 -5.54 -6.33
N PRO A 171 -4.50 -6.03 -7.46
CA PRO A 171 -3.74 -7.26 -7.46
C PRO A 171 -2.44 -7.10 -6.67
N VAL A 172 -2.00 -8.19 -6.05
CA VAL A 172 -0.75 -8.28 -5.32
C VAL A 172 0.03 -9.51 -5.78
N SER A 173 1.35 -9.46 -5.67
CA SER A 173 2.22 -10.58 -6.00
C SER A 173 2.06 -11.73 -5.02
N GLU A 174 2.45 -12.93 -5.46
CA GLU A 174 2.52 -14.12 -4.61
C GLU A 174 3.31 -13.85 -3.32
N LYS A 175 4.40 -13.07 -3.40
CA LYS A 175 5.20 -12.68 -2.24
C LYS A 175 4.39 -11.88 -1.21
N VAL A 176 3.61 -10.90 -1.67
CA VAL A 176 2.77 -10.08 -0.80
C VAL A 176 1.64 -10.92 -0.21
N LEU A 177 1.02 -11.79 -0.99
CA LEU A 177 -0.02 -12.69 -0.49
C LEU A 177 0.53 -13.68 0.56
N ASN A 178 1.70 -14.28 0.31
CA ASN A 178 2.36 -15.15 1.27
C ASN A 178 2.71 -14.41 2.56
N PHE A 179 3.14 -13.15 2.47
CA PHE A 179 3.37 -12.31 3.64
C PHE A 179 2.08 -12.07 4.44
N ILE A 180 0.96 -11.75 3.77
CA ILE A 180 -0.37 -11.60 4.41
C ILE A 180 -0.76 -12.89 5.15
N LEU A 181 -0.61 -14.06 4.51
CA LEU A 181 -0.92 -15.36 5.11
C LEU A 181 0.00 -15.71 6.28
N GLN A 182 1.30 -15.40 6.18
CA GLN A 182 2.25 -15.63 7.28
C GLN A 182 1.97 -14.71 8.47
N LEU A 183 1.63 -13.44 8.22
CA LEU A 183 1.24 -12.51 9.27
C LEU A 183 -0.04 -12.98 9.97
N SER A 184 -1.03 -13.44 9.22
CA SER A 184 -2.29 -13.91 9.79
C SER A 184 -2.11 -15.13 10.67
N GLY A 185 -1.10 -15.98 10.41
CA GLY A 185 -0.74 -17.11 11.25
C GLY A 185 -0.39 -16.76 12.71
N ASN A 186 -0.14 -15.49 13.03
CA ASN A 186 0.04 -15.02 14.41
C ASN A 186 -1.29 -14.84 15.18
N ILE A 187 -2.43 -14.98 14.49
CA ILE A 187 -3.77 -14.84 15.06
C ILE A 187 -4.30 -16.23 15.45
N LYS A 188 -4.57 -16.44 16.74
CA LYS A 188 -5.02 -17.72 17.29
C LYS A 188 -6.27 -18.24 16.56
N ASN A 189 -6.19 -19.48 16.06
CA ASN A 189 -7.28 -20.19 15.39
C ASN A 189 -7.86 -19.48 14.15
N ILE A 190 -7.07 -18.64 13.46
CA ILE A 190 -7.53 -18.03 12.21
C ILE A 190 -7.68 -19.08 11.12
N GLN A 191 -8.73 -18.91 10.31
CA GLN A 191 -8.99 -19.71 9.12
C GLN A 191 -8.97 -18.79 7.90
N VAL A 192 -8.62 -19.32 6.74
CA VAL A 192 -8.59 -18.54 5.49
C VAL A 192 -9.82 -18.92 4.67
N TYR A 193 -10.57 -17.92 4.21
CA TYR A 193 -11.69 -18.12 3.30
C TYR A 193 -11.45 -17.32 2.02
N VAL A 194 -11.59 -17.99 0.88
CA VAL A 194 -11.47 -17.36 -0.44
C VAL A 194 -12.86 -17.31 -1.07
N GLY A 195 -13.41 -16.11 -1.18
CA GLY A 195 -14.76 -15.87 -1.66
C GLY A 195 -15.24 -14.46 -1.28
N GLU A 196 -16.42 -14.08 -1.75
CA GLU A 196 -16.98 -12.78 -1.39
C GLU A 196 -17.61 -12.86 0.01
N TYR A 197 -17.65 -11.74 0.72
CA TYR A 197 -18.32 -11.67 2.03
C TYR A 197 -19.78 -12.13 1.99
N ASN A 198 -20.51 -11.80 0.92
CA ASN A 198 -21.93 -12.15 0.79
C ASN A 198 -22.13 -13.67 0.74
N ASP A 199 -21.26 -14.41 0.05
CA ASP A 199 -21.34 -15.87 -0.03
C ASP A 199 -21.12 -16.51 1.36
N LEU A 200 -20.16 -15.96 2.10
CA LEU A 200 -19.86 -16.42 3.46
C LEU A 200 -21.03 -16.15 4.41
N LYS A 201 -21.65 -14.97 4.29
CA LYS A 201 -22.80 -14.56 5.10
C LYS A 201 -24.05 -15.38 4.80
N GLU A 202 -24.28 -15.77 3.55
CA GLU A 202 -25.39 -16.66 3.19
C GLU A 202 -25.19 -18.08 3.73
N LYS A 203 -23.94 -18.51 3.90
CA LYS A 203 -23.58 -19.84 4.40
C LYS A 203 -23.73 -19.97 5.92
N TYR A 204 -23.54 -18.90 6.67
CA TYR A 204 -23.49 -18.93 8.14
C TYR A 204 -24.39 -17.87 8.77
N ASN A 205 -25.28 -18.29 9.68
CA ASN A 205 -26.20 -17.40 10.39
C ASN A 205 -25.58 -16.66 11.59
N ASN A 206 -24.26 -16.75 11.76
CA ASN A 206 -23.54 -16.13 12.85
C ASN A 206 -23.61 -14.59 12.77
N THR A 207 -23.40 -13.92 13.90
CA THR A 207 -23.12 -12.48 13.88
C THR A 207 -21.72 -12.23 13.33
N PHE A 208 -21.63 -11.40 12.29
CA PHE A 208 -20.37 -10.96 11.71
C PHE A 208 -19.89 -9.66 12.35
N ILE A 209 -18.64 -9.63 12.77
CA ILE A 209 -17.97 -8.48 13.38
C ILE A 209 -16.76 -8.11 12.52
N THR A 210 -16.63 -6.83 12.19
CA THR A 210 -15.55 -6.32 11.32
C THR A 210 -14.91 -5.10 11.96
N LYS A 211 -13.65 -4.78 11.63
CA LYS A 211 -13.09 -3.46 11.91
C LYS A 211 -13.36 -2.52 10.75
N GLU A 212 -13.64 -1.26 11.09
CA GLU A 212 -13.82 -0.18 10.13
C GLU A 212 -12.61 -0.05 9.18
N HIS A 213 -12.85 -0.09 7.88
CA HIS A 213 -11.82 0.18 6.88
C HIS A 213 -12.43 0.84 5.62
N PRO A 214 -11.81 1.90 5.04
CA PRO A 214 -12.39 2.62 3.91
C PRO A 214 -12.64 1.78 2.64
N LEU A 215 -11.87 0.71 2.43
CA LEU A 215 -12.03 -0.19 1.28
C LEU A 215 -13.05 -1.32 1.52
N PHE A 216 -13.40 -1.61 2.76
CA PHE A 216 -14.22 -2.76 3.12
C PHE A 216 -15.43 -2.30 3.91
N ASN A 217 -16.60 -2.43 3.30
CA ASN A 217 -17.87 -2.13 3.94
C ASN A 217 -18.78 -3.34 3.81
N TYR A 218 -18.89 -4.09 4.90
CA TYR A 218 -19.62 -5.36 4.95
C TYR A 218 -21.03 -5.13 5.44
N LYS A 219 -21.99 -5.21 4.53
CA LYS A 219 -23.40 -4.94 4.84
C LYS A 219 -23.94 -5.90 5.89
N ASP A 220 -24.60 -5.35 6.91
CA ASP A 220 -25.22 -6.05 8.04
C ASP A 220 -24.21 -6.74 8.99
N ALA A 221 -22.91 -6.45 8.85
CA ALA A 221 -21.94 -6.75 9.91
C ALA A 221 -22.01 -5.69 11.02
N VAL A 222 -21.65 -6.07 12.23
CA VAL A 222 -21.34 -5.13 13.31
C VAL A 222 -19.92 -4.59 13.07
N THR A 223 -19.82 -3.32 12.68
CA THR A 223 -18.51 -2.68 12.43
C THR A 223 -18.02 -1.97 13.68
N GLU A 224 -16.91 -2.44 14.23
CA GLU A 224 -16.19 -1.78 15.31
C GLU A 224 -15.33 -0.66 14.72
N GLN A 225 -15.33 0.50 15.38
CA GLN A 225 -14.46 1.60 14.99
C GLN A 225 -13.00 1.20 15.09
N ARG A 226 -12.19 1.77 14.21
CA ARG A 226 -10.73 1.72 14.36
C ARG A 226 -10.29 2.48 15.60
N GLU A 227 -9.16 2.07 16.17
CA GLU A 227 -8.50 2.82 17.23
C GLU A 227 -7.95 4.14 16.68
N TRP A 228 -8.10 5.23 17.43
CA TRP A 228 -7.49 6.50 17.09
C TRP A 228 -6.27 6.76 17.97
N LEU A 229 -5.29 7.46 17.41
CA LEU A 229 -4.11 7.90 18.15
C LEU A 229 -4.47 8.82 19.33
N ALA A 230 -5.61 9.51 19.22
CA ALA A 230 -6.07 10.54 20.14
C ALA A 230 -7.59 10.67 20.04
N ASP A 231 -8.31 9.85 20.81
CA ASP A 231 -9.79 9.81 20.79
C ASP A 231 -10.43 11.15 21.20
N ASP A 232 -9.72 11.95 22.01
CA ASP A 232 -10.19 13.28 22.43
C ASP A 232 -10.14 14.33 21.30
N VAL A 233 -9.46 14.02 20.19
CA VAL A 233 -9.35 14.90 19.02
C VAL A 233 -10.46 14.57 18.02
N THR A 234 -11.63 15.16 18.23
CA THR A 234 -12.84 14.92 17.40
C THR A 234 -13.02 15.91 16.25
N GLU A 235 -12.20 16.98 16.20
CA GLU A 235 -12.26 17.99 15.15
C GLU A 235 -11.75 17.43 13.80
N SER A 236 -12.33 17.91 12.70
CA SER A 236 -11.83 17.60 11.36
C SER A 236 -10.69 18.53 10.95
N PHE A 237 -9.59 17.98 10.46
CA PHE A 237 -8.41 18.74 10.04
C PHE A 237 -8.18 18.65 8.54
N GLY A 238 -7.94 19.79 7.91
CA GLY A 238 -7.54 19.85 6.50
C GLY A 238 -6.11 19.37 6.23
N SER A 239 -5.32 19.03 7.24
CA SER A 239 -4.00 18.41 7.07
C SER A 239 -3.56 17.62 8.31
N TYR A 240 -2.78 16.56 8.09
CA TYR A 240 -2.20 15.74 9.15
C TYR A 240 -1.33 16.57 10.10
N SER A 241 -0.54 17.54 9.60
CA SER A 241 0.30 18.38 10.45
C SER A 241 -0.51 19.25 11.43
N LYS A 242 -1.72 19.66 11.07
CA LYS A 242 -2.63 20.37 11.99
C LYS A 242 -3.18 19.41 13.04
N TYR A 243 -3.68 18.25 12.61
CA TYR A 243 -4.12 17.18 13.51
C TYR A 243 -3.02 16.82 14.53
N LEU A 244 -1.81 16.51 14.06
CA LEU A 244 -0.69 16.13 14.91
C LEU A 244 -0.27 17.23 15.88
N LYS A 245 -0.37 18.52 15.50
CA LYS A 245 -0.13 19.64 16.42
C LYS A 245 -1.17 19.66 17.54
N THR A 246 -2.44 19.41 17.23
CA THR A 246 -3.50 19.31 18.24
C THR A 246 -3.28 18.11 19.15
N VAL A 247 -2.96 16.93 18.60
CA VAL A 247 -2.59 15.75 19.38
C VAL A 247 -1.43 16.06 20.32
N LYS A 248 -0.32 16.62 19.82
CA LYS A 248 0.83 16.99 20.66
C LYS A 248 0.49 17.98 21.76
N LYS A 249 -0.49 18.87 21.53
CA LYS A 249 -0.98 19.82 22.52
C LYS A 249 -1.86 19.17 23.59
N LEU A 250 -2.64 18.15 23.26
CA LEU A 250 -3.50 17.49 24.24
C LEU A 250 -2.74 16.43 25.04
N TYR A 251 -1.77 15.75 24.41
CA TYR A 251 -1.02 14.65 25.00
C TYR A 251 0.43 15.06 25.34
N HIS A 252 0.61 16.26 25.90
CA HIS A 252 1.89 16.96 26.14
C HIS A 252 3.01 16.15 26.85
N GLY A 253 2.78 14.93 27.34
CA GLY A 253 3.77 14.06 27.99
C GLY A 253 4.13 12.76 27.24
N TYR A 254 3.46 12.42 26.14
CA TYR A 254 3.69 11.15 25.43
C TYR A 254 4.63 11.25 24.21
N PHE A 255 4.89 12.47 23.72
CA PHE A 255 5.64 12.73 22.49
C PHE A 255 6.86 13.65 22.70
N ALA A 256 7.34 13.75 23.94
CA ALA A 256 8.57 14.47 24.31
C ALA A 256 9.79 13.56 24.21
#